data_AF-A0A6P6KQN3-F1
#
_entry.id   AF-A0A6P6KQN3-F1
#
_cell.length_a   1.000
_cell.length_b   1.000
_cell.length_c   1.000
_cell.angle_alpha   90.00
_cell.angle_beta   90.00
_cell.angle_gamma   90.00
#
_symmetry.space_group_name_H-M   'P 1'
#
loop_
_entity.id
_entity.type
_entity.pdbx_description
1 polymer ?
#
loop_
_entity_poly.entity_id
_entity_poly.type
_entity_poly.pdbx_seq_one_letter_code
_entity_poly.pdbx_strand_id
1 'polypeptide(L)'
;MDYVYNVTVVGMDLKQDSDIYNMKVELVLKEGTDVDVEGKVRPFLARPSCREHLGLVKGKSYLIMGRSVDLPELGGSLQYVFGEHTWVEYWPTREESQTPQHRERYIGITDLQNSLLNFGCLT
;
A
#
# COMPACT_ATOMS: atom_id res chain seq x y z
N MET A 1 4.32 9.39 9.12
CA MET A 1 3.60 8.59 8.11
C MET A 1 2.88 9.61 7.29
N ASP A 2 3.26 9.69 6.02
CA ASP A 2 2.99 10.86 5.19
C ASP A 2 1.88 10.54 4.21
N TYR A 3 1.80 9.29 3.74
CA TYR A 3 0.71 8.79 2.92
C TYR A 3 0.13 7.47 3.45
N VAL A 4 -1.15 7.26 3.18
CA VAL A 4 -1.89 6.03 3.53
C VAL A 4 -2.84 5.68 2.39
N TYR A 5 -2.61 4.53 1.75
CA TYR A 5 -3.36 4.08 0.58
C TYR A 5 -3.93 2.68 0.76
N ASN A 6 -5.11 2.43 0.19
CA ASN A 6 -5.55 1.09 -0.18
C ASN A 6 -5.15 0.85 -1.63
N VAL A 7 -4.39 -0.21 -1.88
CA VAL A 7 -3.90 -0.54 -3.22
C VAL A 7 -4.20 -1.98 -3.59
N THR A 8 -4.40 -2.24 -4.88
CA THR A 8 -4.54 -3.59 -5.42
C THR A 8 -3.35 -3.93 -6.32
N VAL A 9 -2.76 -5.11 -6.13
CA VAL A 9 -1.66 -5.58 -6.99
C VAL A 9 -2.21 -6.00 -8.34
N VAL A 10 -1.90 -5.25 -9.40
CA VAL A 10 -2.38 -5.55 -10.76
C VAL A 10 -1.36 -6.33 -11.60
N GLY A 11 -0.07 -6.23 -11.27
CA GLY A 11 1.00 -6.94 -11.96
C GLY A 11 2.30 -6.93 -11.16
N MET A 12 3.23 -7.82 -11.50
CA MET A 12 4.52 -7.94 -10.84
C MET A 12 5.59 -8.34 -11.85
N ASP A 13 6.69 -7.60 -11.90
CA ASP A 13 7.89 -7.91 -12.66
C ASP A 13 9.01 -8.26 -11.68
N LEU A 14 9.20 -9.56 -11.45
CA LEU A 14 10.12 -10.09 -10.46
C LEU A 14 11.47 -10.43 -11.12
N LYS A 15 12.56 -9.78 -10.71
CA LYS A 15 13.90 -9.94 -11.32
C LYS A 15 14.96 -10.26 -10.27
N GLN A 16 16.20 -10.49 -10.71
CA GLN A 16 17.33 -10.75 -9.81
C GLN A 16 17.83 -9.49 -9.09
N ASP A 17 17.68 -8.32 -9.71
CA ASP A 17 18.24 -7.07 -9.19
C ASP A 17 17.21 -6.22 -8.44
N SER A 18 15.95 -6.23 -8.90
CA SER A 18 14.85 -5.48 -8.31
C SER A 18 13.50 -6.04 -8.72
N ASP A 19 12.57 -6.07 -7.77
CA ASP A 19 11.17 -6.44 -8.02
C ASP A 19 10.32 -5.18 -8.18
N ILE A 20 9.44 -5.19 -9.19
CA ILE A 20 8.49 -4.11 -9.44
C ILE A 20 7.08 -4.65 -9.26
N TYR A 21 6.32 -4.06 -8.35
CA TYR A 21 4.92 -4.35 -8.12
C TYR A 21 4.09 -3.21 -8.71
N ASN A 22 3.35 -3.49 -9.78
CA ASN A 22 2.39 -2.55 -10.33
C ASN A 22 1.14 -2.57 -9.46
N MET A 23 0.90 -1.48 -8.73
CA MET A 23 -0.20 -1.37 -7.77
C MET A 23 -1.15 -0.26 -8.19
N LYS A 24 -2.44 -0.58 -8.27
CA LYS A 24 -3.49 0.42 -8.50
C LYS A 24 -3.90 1.00 -7.16
N VAL A 25 -3.82 2.32 -7.02
CA VAL A 25 -4.33 3.02 -5.83
C VAL A 25 -5.85 3.06 -5.92
N GLU A 26 -6.54 2.27 -5.12
CA GLU A 26 -8.01 2.20 -5.12
C GLU A 26 -8.62 3.30 -4.26
N LEU A 27 -7.96 3.67 -3.16
CA LEU A 27 -8.42 4.72 -2.26
C LEU A 27 -7.25 5.43 -1.59
N VAL A 28 -7.32 6.76 -1.54
CA VAL A 28 -6.41 7.59 -0.76
C VAL A 28 -7.03 7.93 0.60
N LEU A 29 -6.49 7.35 1.67
CA LEU A 29 -6.94 7.62 3.05
C LEU A 29 -6.21 8.83 3.66
N LYS A 30 -4.97 9.06 3.24
CA LYS A 30 -4.18 10.24 3.58
C LYS A 30 -3.30 10.60 2.39
N GLU A 31 -3.51 11.81 1.86
CA GLU A 31 -2.72 12.35 0.76
C GLU A 31 -1.25 12.53 1.19
N GLY A 32 -0.33 12.11 0.33
CA GLY A 32 1.11 12.31 0.51
C GLY A 32 1.66 13.46 -0.32
N THR A 33 2.94 13.33 -0.69
CA THR A 33 3.61 14.27 -1.61
C THR A 33 3.24 14.03 -3.08
N ASP A 34 3.02 12.78 -3.49
CA ASP A 34 2.45 12.48 -4.82
C ASP A 34 0.94 12.70 -4.74
N VAL A 35 0.45 13.73 -5.44
CA VAL A 35 -0.95 14.14 -5.42
C VAL A 35 -1.73 13.52 -6.58
N ASP A 36 -3.05 13.40 -6.42
CA ASP A 36 -3.96 12.90 -7.47
C ASP A 36 -3.56 11.47 -7.92
N VAL A 37 -3.25 10.59 -6.96
CA VAL A 37 -2.82 9.21 -7.26
C VAL A 37 -3.97 8.21 -7.35
N GLU A 38 -5.15 8.56 -6.84
CA GLU A 38 -6.30 7.67 -6.81
C GLU A 38 -6.72 7.21 -8.22
N GLY A 39 -7.04 5.91 -8.35
CA GLY A 39 -7.35 5.26 -9.62
C GLY A 39 -6.15 4.98 -10.51
N LYS A 40 -4.97 5.55 -10.23
CA LYS A 40 -3.75 5.38 -11.04
C LYS A 40 -2.96 4.15 -10.61
N VAL A 41 -2.20 3.61 -11.55
CA VAL A 41 -1.21 2.56 -11.29
C VAL A 41 0.13 3.20 -10.96
N ARG A 42 0.72 2.80 -9.85
CA ARG A 42 2.05 3.20 -9.39
C ARG A 42 2.96 1.98 -9.26
N PRO A 43 4.19 2.04 -9.77
CA PRO A 43 5.18 1.00 -9.54
C PRO A 43 5.76 1.14 -8.12
N PHE A 44 5.72 0.04 -7.36
CA PHE A 44 6.38 -0.09 -6.07
C PHE A 44 7.59 -1.01 -6.22
N LEU A 45 8.75 -0.53 -5.81
CA LEU A 45 10.03 -1.22 -5.91
C LEU A 45 10.33 -1.95 -4.60
N ALA A 46 10.77 -3.20 -4.70
CA ALA A 46 11.32 -3.94 -3.58
C ALA A 46 12.65 -4.59 -3.96
N ARG A 47 13.44 -4.91 -2.93
CA ARG A 47 14.58 -5.82 -3.09
C ARG A 47 14.06 -7.25 -3.20
N PRO A 48 14.64 -8.10 -4.07
CA PRO A 48 14.20 -9.49 -4.20
C PRO A 48 14.29 -10.29 -2.88
N SER A 49 15.19 -9.91 -1.97
CA SER A 49 15.28 -10.49 -0.62
C SER A 49 14.04 -10.28 0.24
N CYS A 50 13.20 -9.28 -0.06
CA CYS A 50 11.98 -8.97 0.68
C CYS A 50 10.75 -9.72 0.15
N ARG A 51 10.86 -10.41 -1.00
CA ARG A 51 9.72 -10.99 -1.72
C ARG A 51 8.86 -11.93 -0.87
N GLU A 52 9.49 -12.86 -0.16
CA GLU A 52 8.78 -13.82 0.71
C GLU A 52 8.11 -13.14 1.90
N HIS A 53 8.78 -12.16 2.51
CA HIS A 53 8.27 -11.41 3.66
C HIS A 53 7.12 -10.47 3.28
N LEU A 54 7.18 -9.87 2.09
CA LEU A 54 6.11 -9.02 1.55
C LEU A 54 4.87 -9.84 1.18
N GLY A 55 5.06 -11.06 0.64
CA GLY A 55 3.96 -11.99 0.37
C GLY A 55 2.85 -11.41 -0.52
N LEU A 56 3.19 -10.46 -1.41
CA LEU A 56 2.24 -9.76 -2.26
C LEU A 56 1.69 -10.70 -3.35
N VAL A 57 0.37 -10.68 -3.52
CA VAL A 57 -0.35 -11.55 -4.44
C VAL A 57 -1.15 -10.72 -5.44
N LYS A 58 -1.05 -11.06 -6.72
CA LYS A 58 -1.83 -10.41 -7.78
C LYS A 58 -3.34 -10.54 -7.51
N GLY A 59 -4.06 -9.44 -7.66
CA GLY A 59 -5.51 -9.34 -7.44
C GLY A 59 -5.91 -9.17 -5.97
N LYS A 60 -4.95 -9.16 -5.04
CA LYS A 60 -5.19 -8.87 -3.63
C LYS A 60 -4.96 -7.40 -3.32
N SER A 61 -5.68 -6.92 -2.31
CA SER A 61 -5.59 -5.54 -1.82
C SER A 61 -4.78 -5.47 -0.53
N TYR A 62 -4.11 -4.34 -0.35
CA TYR A 62 -3.22 -4.09 0.77
C TYR A 62 -3.33 -2.65 1.25
N LEU A 63 -3.27 -2.46 2.56
CA LEU A 63 -3.04 -1.16 3.17
C LEU A 63 -1.53 -0.87 3.10
N ILE A 64 -1.16 0.26 2.50
CA ILE A 64 0.21 0.75 2.50
C ILE A 64 0.25 2.07 3.26
N MET A 65 1.14 2.14 4.26
CA MET A 65 1.47 3.38 4.97
C MET A 65 2.96 3.63 4.84
N GLY A 66 3.35 4.79 4.33
CA GLY A 66 4.76 5.10 4.13
C GLY A 66 5.10 6.54 4.50
N ARG A 67 6.37 6.90 4.34
CA ARG A 67 6.86 8.26 4.48
C ARG A 67 7.29 8.80 3.13
N SER A 68 7.21 10.11 2.93
CA SER A 68 7.64 10.77 1.70
C SER A 68 9.15 10.65 1.48
N VAL A 69 9.94 10.40 2.54
CA VAL A 69 11.38 10.09 2.41
C VAL A 69 11.65 8.80 1.63
N ASP A 70 10.66 7.91 1.53
CA ASP A 70 10.75 6.67 0.76
C ASP A 70 10.34 6.88 -0.72
N LEU A 71 10.15 8.14 -1.15
CA LEU A 71 9.78 8.54 -2.51
C LEU A 71 10.90 9.33 -3.21
N PRO A 72 12.04 8.72 -3.57
CA PRO A 72 13.06 9.42 -4.33
C PRO A 72 12.51 9.85 -5.68
N GLU A 73 12.78 11.10 -6.06
CA GLU A 73 12.50 11.59 -7.41
C GLU A 73 13.56 11.03 -8.38
N LEU A 74 13.11 10.26 -9.36
CA LEU A 74 13.95 9.77 -10.45
C LEU A 74 13.32 10.16 -11.78
N GLY A 75 14.05 10.94 -12.58
CA GLY A 75 13.59 11.37 -13.91
C GLY A 75 12.31 12.22 -13.89
N GLY A 76 12.06 12.95 -12.80
CA GLY A 76 10.85 13.77 -12.63
C GLY A 76 9.61 13.00 -12.16
N SER A 77 9.78 11.76 -11.71
CA SER A 77 8.70 10.93 -11.14
C SER A 77 9.08 10.41 -9.76
N LEU A 78 8.11 10.43 -8.84
CA LEU A 78 8.27 9.84 -7.50
C LEU A 78 8.24 8.31 -7.61
N GLN A 79 9.25 7.67 -7.04
CA GLN A 79 9.37 6.21 -7.04
C GLN A 79 8.95 5.66 -5.68
N TYR A 80 7.96 4.76 -5.64
CA TYR A 80 7.59 4.12 -4.38
C TYR A 80 8.57 3.00 -4.08
N VAL A 81 9.25 3.05 -2.93
CA VAL A 81 10.17 2.00 -2.49
C VAL A 81 9.65 1.38 -1.20
N PHE A 82 9.53 0.05 -1.17
CA PHE A 82 9.30 -0.69 0.07
C PHE A 82 10.56 -0.65 0.93
N GLY A 83 10.60 0.30 1.86
CA GLY A 83 11.68 0.50 2.81
C GLY A 83 11.33 -0.02 4.22
N GLU A 84 12.27 0.16 5.15
CA GLU A 84 12.09 -0.19 6.57
C GLU A 84 10.90 0.53 7.23
N HIS A 85 10.57 1.72 6.73
CA HIS A 85 9.49 2.55 7.28
C HIS A 85 8.16 2.39 6.54
N THR A 86 8.08 1.48 5.57
CA THR A 86 6.85 1.20 4.85
C THR A 86 6.09 0.05 5.53
N TRP A 87 4.88 0.34 6.01
CA TRP A 87 3.97 -0.67 6.52
C TRP A 87 3.12 -1.23 5.38
N VAL A 88 3.03 -2.55 5.30
CA VAL A 88 2.18 -3.27 4.34
C VAL A 88 1.33 -4.27 5.10
N GLU A 89 0.01 -4.12 5.04
CA GLU A 89 -0.93 -5.05 5.65
C GLU A 89 -1.87 -5.60 4.58
N TYR A 90 -2.19 -6.89 4.64
CA TYR A 90 -3.25 -7.44 3.79
C TYR A 90 -4.59 -6.75 4.09
N TRP A 91 -5.36 -6.39 3.06
CA TRP A 91 -6.69 -5.80 3.20
C TRP A 91 -7.74 -6.86 2.84
N PRO A 92 -8.36 -7.55 3.81
CA PRO A 92 -9.31 -8.62 3.52
C PRO A 92 -10.58 -8.08 2.87
N THR A 93 -11.24 -8.90 2.06
CA THR A 93 -12.57 -8.56 1.54
C THR A 93 -13.65 -8.77 2.61
N ARG A 94 -14.85 -8.25 2.36
CA ARG A 94 -16.01 -8.44 3.24
C ARG A 94 -16.43 -9.91 3.33
N GLU A 95 -16.20 -10.68 2.29
CA GLU A 95 -16.46 -12.13 2.25
C GLU A 95 -15.43 -12.88 3.10
N GLU A 96 -14.15 -12.50 3.01
CA GLU A 96 -13.08 -13.11 3.80
C GLU A 96 -13.23 -12.82 5.30
N SER A 97 -13.76 -11.65 5.66
CA SER A 97 -13.96 -11.23 7.06
C SER A 97 -14.97 -12.09 7.84
N GLN A 98 -15.73 -12.95 7.16
CA GLN A 98 -16.61 -13.92 7.81
C GLN A 98 -15.81 -14.99 8.58
N THR A 99 -14.55 -15.21 8.20
CA THR A 99 -13.66 -16.19 8.85
C THR A 99 -12.93 -15.57 10.06
N PRO A 100 -12.68 -16.33 11.15
CA PRO A 100 -11.92 -15.84 12.31
C PRO A 100 -10.53 -15.29 11.96
N GLN A 101 -9.90 -15.83 10.92
CA GLN A 101 -8.55 -15.48 10.49
C GLN A 101 -8.44 -14.05 9.95
N HIS A 102 -9.50 -13.54 9.33
CA HIS A 102 -9.50 -12.21 8.69
C HIS A 102 -10.37 -11.17 9.39
N ARG A 103 -11.25 -11.60 10.31
CA ARG A 103 -12.21 -10.72 10.98
C ARG A 103 -11.55 -9.54 11.71
N GLU A 104 -10.62 -9.81 12.61
CA GLU A 104 -9.97 -8.76 13.42
C GLU A 104 -9.24 -7.73 12.54
N ARG A 105 -8.50 -8.22 11.53
CA ARG A 105 -7.80 -7.37 10.57
C ARG A 105 -8.75 -6.51 9.75
N TYR A 106 -9.84 -7.08 9.27
CA TYR A 106 -10.87 -6.34 8.53
C TYR A 106 -11.48 -5.23 9.38
N ILE A 107 -11.82 -5.52 10.63
CA ILE A 107 -12.38 -4.53 11.57
C ILE A 107 -11.37 -3.41 11.81
N GLY A 108 -10.13 -3.74 12.20
CA GLY A 108 -9.11 -2.74 12.50
C GLY A 108 -8.79 -1.82 11.33
N ILE A 109 -8.70 -2.36 10.11
CA ILE A 109 -8.48 -1.55 8.90
C ILE A 109 -9.71 -0.68 8.58
N THR A 110 -10.91 -1.22 8.73
CA THR A 110 -12.16 -0.46 8.50
C THR A 110 -12.28 0.72 9.48
N ASP A 111 -11.94 0.49 10.74
CA ASP A 111 -11.95 1.53 11.77
C ASP A 111 -10.89 2.60 11.49
N LEU A 112 -9.68 2.19 11.08
CA LEU A 112 -8.63 3.12 10.66
C LEU A 112 -9.08 3.96 9.45
N GLN A 113 -9.66 3.32 8.42
CA GLN A 113 -10.20 4.02 7.26
C GLN A 113 -11.24 5.06 7.67
N ASN A 114 -12.22 4.67 8.48
CA ASN A 114 -13.27 5.57 8.94
C ASN A 114 -12.70 6.72 9.78
N SER A 115 -11.69 6.46 10.59
CA SER A 115 -11.01 7.48 11.39
C SER A 115 -10.33 8.52 10.50
N LEU A 116 -9.52 8.07 9.55
CA LEU A 116 -8.76 8.95 8.65
C LEU A 116 -9.67 9.78 7.73
N LEU A 117 -10.72 9.17 7.17
CA LEU A 117 -11.62 9.87 6.25
C LEU A 117 -12.53 10.90 6.94
N ASN A 118 -12.96 10.64 8.17
CA ASN A 118 -13.95 11.49 8.85
C ASN A 118 -13.35 12.49 9.84
N PHE A 119 -12.24 12.14 10.48
CA PHE A 119 -11.66 12.94 11.56
C PHE A 119 -10.24 13.44 11.25
N GLY A 120 -9.59 12.89 10.23
CA GLY A 120 -8.21 13.24 9.89
C GLY A 120 -7.21 12.86 10.99
N CYS A 121 -6.12 13.61 11.10
CA CYS A 121 -5.14 13.44 12.18
C CYS A 121 -5.23 14.61 13.17
N LEU A 122 -5.20 14.32 14.47
CA LEU A 122 -4.97 15.34 15.50
C LEU A 122 -3.50 15.78 15.42
N THR A 123 -3.28 17.10 15.35
CA THR A 123 -1.96 17.74 15.25
C THR A 123 -1.26 17.86 16.59
#